data_AF-A0A6P1IZF7-F1
#
_entry.id   AF-A0A6P1IZF7-F1
#
_cell.length_a   1.000
_cell.length_b   1.000
_cell.length_c   1.000
_cell.angle_alpha   90.00
_cell.angle_beta   90.00
_cell.angle_gamma   90.00
#
_symmetry.space_group_name_H-M   'P 1'
#
loop_
_entity.id
_entity.type
_entity.pdbx_description
1 polymer ?
#
loop_
_entity_poly.entity_id
_entity_poly.type
_entity_poly.pdbx_seq_one_letter_code
_entity_poly.pdbx_strand_id
1 'polypeptide(L)' 'MNVRQWMGIAWPTFLTAALLEMLVFAMVDPGDLHWLGGQPLEGSRQMVYTVAFFVFWAVTALSGALSVWLARD' A
#
# COMPACT_ATOMS: atom_id res chain seq x y z
N MET A 1 -7.11 21.81 3.69
CA MET A 1 -6.23 21.26 2.63
C MET A 1 -7.00 21.30 1.32
N ASN A 2 -6.44 21.93 0.29
CA ASN A 2 -7.08 22.01 -1.04
C ASN A 2 -6.92 20.68 -1.80
N VAL A 3 -7.81 20.39 -2.75
CA VAL A 3 -7.74 19.18 -3.61
C VAL A 3 -6.36 18.99 -4.27
N ARG A 4 -5.72 20.08 -4.70
CA ARG A 4 -4.37 20.05 -5.27
C ARG A 4 -3.30 19.53 -4.30
N GLN A 5 -3.43 19.83 -3.00
CA GLN A 5 -2.50 19.34 -1.97
C GLN A 5 -2.74 17.86 -1.67
N TRP A 6 -4.00 17.43 -1.66
CA TRP A 6 -4.35 16.01 -1.53
C TRP A 6 -3.82 15.19 -2.71
N MET A 7 -3.98 15.66 -3.95
CA MET A 7 -3.40 15.00 -5.12
C MET A 7 -1.86 14.96 -5.07
N GLY A 8 -1.24 16.00 -4.53
CA GLY A 8 0.21 16.07 -4.33
C GLY A 8 0.75 15.03 -3.35
N ILE A 9 -0.08 14.44 -2.50
CA ILE A 9 0.28 13.35 -1.59
C ILE A 9 -0.18 12.01 -2.18
N ALA A 10 -1.44 11.91 -2.60
CA ALA A 10 -2.05 10.66 -3.04
C ALA A 10 -1.36 10.05 -4.27
N TRP A 11 -0.90 10.89 -5.20
CA TRP A 11 -0.23 10.43 -6.43
C TRP A 11 1.15 9.80 -6.17
N PRO A 12 2.11 10.48 -5.50
CA PRO A 12 3.40 9.86 -5.20
C PRO A 12 3.28 8.64 -4.27
N THR A 13 2.33 8.64 -3.33
CA THR A 13 2.14 7.50 -2.43
C THR A 13 1.56 6.29 -3.16
N PHE A 14 0.66 6.51 -4.13
CA PHE A 14 0.15 5.48 -5.03
C PHE A 14 1.28 4.82 -5.83
N LEU A 15 2.16 5.61 -6.45
CA LEU A 15 3.31 5.10 -7.21
C LEU A 15 4.30 4.34 -6.32
N THR A 16 4.54 4.84 -5.11
CA THR A 16 5.42 4.18 -4.12
C THR A 16 4.82 2.85 -3.67
N ALA A 17 3.51 2.79 -3.45
CA ALA A 17 2.81 1.56 -3.10
C ALA A 17 2.88 0.51 -4.21
N ALA A 18 2.69 0.92 -5.48
CA ALA A 18 2.83 0.03 -6.63
C ALA A 18 4.26 -0.53 -6.73
N LEU A 19 5.28 0.31 -6.52
CA LEU A 19 6.68 -0.12 -6.51
C LEU A 19 6.95 -1.12 -5.38
N LEU A 20 6.47 -0.84 -4.17
CA LEU A 20 6.60 -1.74 -3.02
C LEU A 20 5.90 -3.07 -3.27
N GLU A 21 4.70 -3.06 -3.83
CA GLU A 21 3.98 -4.27 -4.22
C GLU A 21 4.81 -5.13 -5.17
N MET A 22 5.33 -4.54 -6.25
CA MET A 22 6.18 -5.25 -7.21
C MET A 22 7.45 -5.80 -6.56
N LEU A 23 8.11 -5.03 -5.69
CA LEU A 23 9.34 -5.45 -5.02
C LEU A 23 9.11 -6.59 -4.02
N VAL A 24 8.05 -6.48 -3.20
CA VAL A 24 7.73 -7.47 -2.18
C VAL A 24 7.32 -8.78 -2.83
N PHE A 25 6.40 -8.74 -3.81
CA PHE A 25 5.93 -9.96 -4.46
C PHE A 25 6.88 -10.51 -5.52
N ALA A 26 7.92 -9.76 -5.94
CA ALA A 26 9.03 -10.34 -6.67
C ALA A 26 9.86 -11.30 -5.78
N MET A 27 9.92 -11.04 -4.48
CA MET A 27 10.70 -11.83 -3.51
C MET A 27 9.84 -12.83 -2.71
N VAL A 28 8.55 -12.56 -2.55
CA VAL A 28 7.61 -13.34 -1.74
C VAL A 28 6.48 -13.85 -2.63
N ASP A 29 6.25 -15.16 -2.68
CA ASP A 29 5.12 -15.71 -3.43
C ASP A 29 3.80 -15.33 -2.73
N PRO A 30 2.86 -14.65 -3.40
CA PRO A 30 1.54 -14.36 -2.83
C PRO A 30 0.75 -15.62 -2.43
N GLY A 31 1.07 -16.77 -3.02
CA GLY A 31 0.45 -18.06 -2.70
C GLY A 31 0.91 -18.66 -1.36
N ASP A 32 2.07 -18.24 -0.85
CA ASP A 32 2.58 -18.67 0.46
C ASP A 32 2.05 -17.80 1.62
N LEU A 33 1.32 -16.71 1.33
CA LEU A 33 0.67 -15.92 2.38
C LEU A 33 -0.57 -16.65 2.90
N HIS A 34 -0.47 -17.14 4.14
CA HIS A 34 -1.61 -17.65 4.89
C HIS A 34 -2.31 -16.52 5.66
N TRP A 35 -3.65 -16.55 5.70
CA TRP A 35 -4.41 -15.61 6.52
C TRP A 35 -4.18 -15.85 8.02
N LEU A 36 -4.44 -14.81 8.83
CA LEU A 36 -4.45 -14.90 10.29
C LEU A 36 -5.54 -15.88 10.74
N GLY A 37 -5.18 -17.17 10.81
CA GLY A 37 -6.13 -18.27 11.08
C GLY A 37 -5.82 -19.60 10.40
N GLY A 38 -4.78 -19.69 9.56
CA GLY A 38 -4.29 -20.96 9.00
C GLY A 38 -5.18 -21.58 7.92
N GLN A 39 -6.25 -20.90 7.51
CA GLN A 39 -6.97 -21.25 6.28
C GLN A 39 -6.16 -20.72 5.08
N PRO A 40 -5.86 -21.56 4.07
CA PRO A 40 -5.37 -21.05 2.81
C PRO A 40 -6.39 -20.04 2.31
N LEU A 41 -5.94 -18.84 1.95
CA LEU A 41 -6.80 -17.92 1.24
C LEU A 41 -7.19 -18.61 -0.07
N GLU A 42 -8.40 -19.17 -0.13
CA GLU A 42 -9.07 -19.47 -1.40
C GLU A 42 -9.37 -18.18 -2.20
N GLY A 43 -8.87 -17.03 -1.71
CA GLY A 43 -8.71 -15.85 -2.50
C GLY A 43 -7.65 -16.06 -3.57
N SER A 44 -8.10 -16.11 -4.83
CA SER A 44 -7.26 -15.95 -6.02
C SER A 44 -6.11 -14.97 -5.75
N ARG A 45 -4.91 -15.26 -6.27
CA ARG A 45 -3.69 -14.42 -6.13
C ARG A 45 -3.98 -12.92 -6.31
N GLN A 46 -4.94 -12.59 -7.18
CA GLN A 46 -5.45 -11.23 -7.41
C GLN A 46 -5.97 -10.51 -6.15
N MET A 47 -6.65 -11.21 -5.24
CA MET A 47 -7.12 -10.65 -3.97
C MET A 47 -5.95 -10.23 -3.09
N VAL A 48 -4.92 -11.09 -3.00
CA VAL A 48 -3.72 -10.81 -2.20
C VAL A 48 -3.00 -9.57 -2.71
N TYR A 49 -2.79 -9.47 -4.02
CA TYR A 49 -2.23 -8.27 -4.66
C TYR A 49 -3.05 -7.02 -4.33
N THR A 50 -4.36 -7.08 -4.54
CA THR A 50 -5.26 -5.94 -4.30
C THR A 50 -5.20 -5.46 -2.85
N VAL A 51 -5.31 -6.38 -1.89
CA VAL A 51 -5.26 -6.03 -0.46
C VAL A 51 -3.90 -5.46 -0.07
N ALA A 52 -2.81 -6.10 -0.51
CA ALA A 52 -1.45 -5.63 -0.23
C ALA A 52 -1.20 -4.24 -0.82
N PHE A 53 -1.64 -3.98 -2.05
CA PHE A 53 -1.57 -2.66 -2.67
C PHE A 53 -2.25 -1.59 -1.82
N PHE A 54 -3.49 -1.84 -1.37
CA PHE A 54 -4.22 -0.87 -0.52
C PHE A 54 -3.55 -0.66 0.83
N VAL A 55 -2.98 -1.71 1.44
CA VAL A 55 -2.21 -1.59 2.69
C VAL A 55 -0.96 -0.73 2.48
N PHE A 56 -0.15 -1.01 1.45
CA PHE A 56 1.03 -0.21 1.14
C PHE A 56 0.67 1.23 0.81
N TRP A 57 -0.42 1.45 0.08
CA TRP A 57 -0.89 2.79 -0.25
C TRP A 57 -1.37 3.56 0.99
N ALA A 58 -2.11 2.92 1.90
CA ALA A 58 -2.53 3.55 3.14
C ALA A 58 -1.35 3.92 4.05
N VAL A 59 -0.36 3.04 4.19
CA VAL A 59 0.83 3.28 5.01
C VAL A 59 1.69 4.42 4.43
N THR A 60 1.94 4.39 3.12
CA THR A 60 2.71 5.45 2.45
C THR A 60 1.96 6.78 2.45
N ALA A 61 0.64 6.77 2.25
CA ALA A 61 -0.22 7.95 2.36
C ALA A 61 -0.18 8.57 3.76
N LEU A 62 -0.25 7.74 4.81
CA LEU A 62 -0.14 8.18 6.19
C LEU A 62 1.24 8.81 6.47
N SER A 63 2.32 8.18 6.01
CA SER A 63 3.67 8.72 6.14
C SER A 63 3.83 10.08 5.43
N GLY A 64 3.31 10.20 4.20
CA GLY A 64 3.31 11.46 3.46
C GLY A 64 2.45 12.54 4.14
N ALA A 65 1.28 12.18 4.66
CA ALA A 65 0.41 13.09 5.38
C ALA A 65 1.07 13.60 6.68
N LEU A 66 1.70 12.71 7.44
CA LEU A 66 2.46 13.09 8.64
C LEU A 66 3.65 14.00 8.31
N SER A 67 4.36 13.73 7.22
CA SER A 67 5.47 14.57 6.75
C SER A 67 5.00 15.98 6.38
N VAL A 68 3.85 16.10 5.73
CA VAL A 68 3.23 17.39 5.39
C VAL A 68 2.68 18.10 6.63
N TRP A 69 2.17 17.36 7.61
CA TRP A 69 1.73 17.94 8.88
C TRP A 69 2.91 18.53 9.65
N LEU A 70 4.00 17.76 9.81
CA LEU A 70 5.21 18.22 10.48
C LEU A 70 5.86 19.41 9.77
N ALA A 71 5.86 19.45 8.44
CA ALA A 71 6.44 20.54 7.67
C ALA A 71 5.60 21.84 7.69
N ARG A 72 4.40 21.81 8.30
CA ARG A 72 3.50 22.97 8.42
C ARG A 72 3.44 23.56 9.82
N ASP A 73 4.05 22.91 10.80
CA ASP A 73 4.31 23.43 12.15
C ASP A 73 5.70 24.10 12.20
#